data_AF-A0A382XX54-F1
#
_entry.id   AF-A0A382XX54-F1
#
_cell.length_a   1.000
_cell.length_b   1.000
_cell.length_c   1.000
_cell.angle_alpha   90.00
_cell.angle_beta   90.00
_cell.angle_gamma   90.00
#
_symmetry.space_group_name_H-M   'P 1'
#
loop_
_entity.id
_entity.type
_entity.pdbx_description
1 polymer ?
#
loop_
_entity_poly.entity_id
_entity_poly.type
_entity_poly.pdbx_seq_one_letter_code
_entity_poly.pdbx_strand_id
1 'polypeptide(L)'
;AYTLAQRLNIDNPEQWLSKNDYKPMKLKLKTIKEETSLNNAEIELKEVAKKLHGRLVKQISNGQTNNLPIKTLKEELVGYSKNKQFVFPYFNDDKSEVIGIKYHKPKPYSTEGFKCTWYMGWYLKDYDTDKPLYICEGEKDAIVLKEIGFQVVSSSNGAGSLPDELNEIIKFECILVYDNDEAGEKGALKNSMKIKKISKDTIIKIAKWNTDLKKGYDVADDFDKTNKNASYIFDELDNAINNAVEFKLTLPGEIGDFTIMTGSHME
;
A
#
# COMPACT_ATOMS: atom_id res chain seq x y z
N ALA A 1 0.29 -17.78 7.76
CA ALA A 1 1.02 -17.54 9.03
C ALA A 1 2.55 -17.79 8.99
N TYR A 2 3.05 -19.02 8.80
CA TYR A 2 4.49 -19.36 8.93
C TYR A 2 5.38 -18.66 7.88
N THR A 3 4.93 -18.61 6.64
CA THR A 3 5.67 -18.03 5.51
C THR A 3 5.73 -16.50 5.58
N LEU A 4 4.70 -15.85 6.12
CA LEU A 4 4.67 -14.41 6.40
C LEU A 4 5.71 -14.03 7.48
N ALA A 5 5.76 -14.81 8.57
CA ALA A 5 6.73 -14.62 9.64
C ALA A 5 8.18 -14.81 9.16
N GLN A 6 8.43 -15.77 8.28
CA GLN A 6 9.75 -15.99 7.68
C GLN A 6 10.17 -14.87 6.72
N ARG A 7 9.24 -14.33 5.90
CA ARG A 7 9.54 -13.23 4.96
C ARG A 7 9.82 -11.89 5.64
N LEU A 8 9.29 -11.67 6.85
CA LEU A 8 9.53 -10.44 7.62
C LEU A 8 10.89 -10.40 8.33
N ASN A 9 11.69 -11.47 8.24
CA ASN A 9 13.00 -11.59 8.90
C ASN A 9 12.96 -11.24 10.40
N ILE A 10 11.88 -11.63 11.07
CA ILE A 10 11.69 -11.43 12.51
C ILE A 10 12.45 -12.54 13.23
N ASP A 11 13.38 -12.16 14.10
CA ASP A 11 14.10 -13.14 14.93
C ASP A 11 13.12 -13.99 15.75
N ASN A 12 13.35 -15.30 15.73
CA ASN A 12 12.71 -16.32 16.55
C ASN A 12 11.19 -16.53 16.31
N PRO A 13 10.79 -17.21 15.22
CA PRO A 13 9.39 -17.47 14.86
C PRO A 13 8.63 -18.35 15.87
N GLU A 14 9.32 -19.07 16.76
CA GLU A 14 8.70 -19.88 17.82
C GLU A 14 8.03 -19.04 18.91
N GLN A 15 8.39 -17.75 19.07
CA GLN A 15 7.76 -16.89 20.10
C GLN A 15 6.27 -16.62 19.84
N TRP A 16 5.79 -16.84 18.62
CA TRP A 16 4.37 -16.72 18.25
C TRP A 16 3.52 -17.90 18.73
N LEU A 17 4.16 -18.98 19.23
CA LEU A 17 3.48 -20.14 19.78
C LEU A 17 3.23 -20.02 21.30
N SER A 18 3.85 -19.06 22.00
CA SER A 18 3.71 -18.89 23.44
C SER A 18 3.29 -17.47 23.84
N LYS A 19 2.17 -17.39 24.57
CA LYS A 19 1.51 -16.21 25.14
C LYS A 19 2.41 -15.07 25.65
N ASN A 20 1.89 -13.86 25.43
CA ASN A 20 1.90 -12.69 26.32
C ASN A 20 3.25 -12.06 26.72
N ASP A 21 3.99 -11.42 25.81
CA ASP A 21 4.68 -10.14 26.13
C ASP A 21 5.37 -9.55 24.90
N TYR A 22 4.69 -8.65 24.19
CA TYR A 22 5.30 -7.85 23.13
C TYR A 22 6.07 -6.66 23.74
N LYS A 23 7.39 -6.61 23.53
CA LYS A 23 8.19 -5.38 23.76
C LYS A 23 8.38 -4.65 22.42
N PRO A 24 7.91 -3.40 22.29
CA PRO A 24 8.05 -2.65 21.05
C PRO A 24 9.52 -2.32 20.73
N MET A 25 9.86 -2.41 19.45
CA MET A 25 11.15 -1.96 18.90
C MET A 25 11.34 -0.47 19.20
N LYS A 26 12.42 -0.12 19.92
CA LYS A 26 12.77 1.27 20.22
C LYS A 26 13.27 1.96 18.95
N LEU A 27 12.46 2.84 18.39
CA LEU A 27 12.87 3.76 17.32
C LEU A 27 13.96 4.72 17.86
N LYS A 28 15.16 4.67 17.30
CA LYS A 28 16.17 5.73 17.53
C LYS A 28 15.89 6.88 16.58
N LEU A 29 15.18 7.90 17.07
CA LEU A 29 15.04 9.18 16.39
C LEU A 29 16.41 9.84 16.28
N LYS A 30 16.92 10.02 15.06
CA LYS A 30 18.03 10.94 14.80
C LYS A 30 17.45 12.34 14.66
N THR A 31 17.86 13.23 15.56
CA THR A 31 17.57 14.66 15.47
C THR A 31 18.25 15.21 14.23
N ILE A 32 17.48 15.58 13.21
CA ILE A 32 17.96 16.37 12.07
C ILE A 32 17.49 17.81 12.30
N LYS A 33 18.43 18.73 12.12
CA LYS A 33 18.31 20.16 12.39
C LYS A 33 17.15 20.80 11.61
N GLU A 34 16.42 21.66 12.31
CA GLU A 34 15.43 22.59 11.75
C GLU A 34 16.10 23.49 10.70
N GLU A 35 15.49 23.61 9.53
CA GLU A 35 15.21 24.91 8.87
C GLU A 35 14.54 24.70 7.51
N THR A 36 13.23 24.97 7.43
CA THR A 36 12.58 25.56 6.24
C THR A 36 11.33 26.28 6.69
N SER A 37 11.18 27.54 6.28
CA SER A 37 9.98 28.35 6.52
C SER A 37 8.83 27.81 5.68
N LEU A 38 7.99 26.98 6.29
CA LEU A 38 6.74 26.49 5.71
C LEU A 38 5.88 27.67 5.23
N ASN A 39 5.28 27.57 4.04
CA ASN A 39 4.33 28.58 3.61
C ASN A 39 2.97 28.41 4.33
N ASN A 40 2.13 29.45 4.32
CA ASN A 40 0.87 29.46 5.07
C ASN A 40 -0.09 28.31 4.67
N ALA A 41 -0.07 27.86 3.41
CA ALA A 41 -0.96 26.79 2.94
C ALA A 41 -0.51 25.40 3.45
N GLU A 42 0.79 25.14 3.50
CA GLU A 42 1.35 23.89 4.06
C GLU A 42 1.08 23.79 5.57
N ILE A 43 1.26 24.90 6.29
CA ILE A 43 0.90 25.00 7.72
C ILE A 43 -0.59 24.68 7.89
N GLU A 44 -1.45 25.24 7.03
CA GLU A 44 -2.89 25.01 7.09
C GLU A 44 -3.25 23.53 6.87
N LEU A 45 -2.69 22.86 5.85
CA LEU A 45 -2.95 21.44 5.58
C LEU A 45 -2.52 20.55 6.76
N LYS A 46 -1.34 20.79 7.32
CA LYS A 46 -0.84 20.02 8.47
C LYS A 46 -1.76 20.17 9.69
N GLU A 47 -2.25 21.37 9.96
CA GLU A 47 -3.21 21.61 11.04
C GLU A 47 -4.59 20.96 10.77
N VAL A 48 -5.06 20.98 9.52
CA VAL A 48 -6.27 20.25 9.10
C VAL A 48 -6.12 18.75 9.33
N ALA A 49 -4.99 18.16 8.92
CA ALA A 49 -4.70 16.74 9.12
C ALA A 49 -4.69 16.38 10.62
N LYS A 50 -3.98 17.14 11.46
CA LYS A 50 -3.96 16.96 12.92
C LYS A 50 -5.36 17.05 13.54
N LYS A 51 -6.17 18.02 13.12
CA LYS A 51 -7.54 18.20 13.60
C LYS A 51 -8.43 17.00 13.26
N LEU A 52 -8.32 16.46 12.05
CA LEU A 52 -9.08 15.28 11.61
C LEU A 52 -8.57 14.00 12.27
N HIS A 53 -7.26 13.87 12.47
CA HIS A 53 -6.64 12.80 13.25
C HIS A 53 -7.14 12.79 14.70
N GLY A 54 -7.16 13.96 15.36
CA GLY A 54 -7.69 14.09 16.71
C GLY A 54 -9.16 13.67 16.86
N ARG A 55 -9.97 13.76 15.79
CA ARG A 55 -11.34 13.21 15.78
C ARG A 55 -11.35 11.70 15.75
N LEU A 56 -10.53 11.09 14.88
CA LEU A 56 -10.40 9.63 14.81
C LEU A 56 -9.93 9.06 16.16
N VAL A 57 -8.91 9.67 16.77
CA VAL A 57 -8.40 9.25 18.08
C VAL A 57 -9.49 9.33 19.15
N LYS A 58 -10.28 10.41 19.18
CA LYS A 58 -11.42 10.53 20.12
C LYS A 58 -12.47 9.43 19.90
N GLN A 59 -12.78 9.07 18.66
CA GLN A 59 -13.71 7.97 18.36
C GLN A 59 -13.18 6.63 18.88
N ILE A 60 -11.90 6.34 18.61
CA ILE A 60 -11.22 5.12 19.10
C ILE A 60 -11.25 5.06 20.62
N SER A 61 -10.90 6.16 21.30
CA SER A 61 -10.92 6.23 22.77
C SER A 61 -12.31 6.07 23.37
N ASN A 62 -13.37 6.43 22.62
CA ASN A 62 -14.76 6.24 23.04
C ASN A 62 -15.29 4.82 22.75
N GLY A 63 -14.41 3.87 22.42
CA GLY A 63 -14.78 2.47 22.18
C GLY A 63 -15.44 2.21 20.83
N GLN A 64 -15.38 3.16 19.88
CA GLN A 64 -15.82 2.89 18.51
C GLN A 64 -14.79 1.97 17.84
N THR A 65 -15.24 0.79 17.45
CA THR A 65 -14.41 -0.21 16.77
C THR A 65 -14.04 0.29 15.38
N ASN A 66 -12.75 0.28 15.06
CA ASN A 66 -12.25 0.45 13.71
C ASN A 66 -11.70 -0.87 13.19
N ASN A 67 -12.08 -1.20 11.97
CA ASN A 67 -11.66 -2.36 11.22
C ASN A 67 -10.27 -2.17 10.58
N LEU A 68 -9.42 -1.35 11.21
CA LEU A 68 -8.10 -0.97 10.69
C LEU A 68 -7.07 -0.84 11.84
N PRO A 69 -5.78 -1.11 11.58
CA PRO A 69 -4.75 -1.08 12.61
C PRO A 69 -4.56 0.28 13.30
N ILE A 70 -4.94 0.38 14.58
CA ILE A 70 -4.89 1.64 15.35
C ILE A 70 -3.48 2.23 15.42
N LYS A 71 -2.45 1.40 15.52
CA LYS A 71 -1.05 1.85 15.58
C LYS A 71 -0.66 2.56 14.29
N THR A 72 -0.76 1.89 13.15
CA THR A 72 -0.41 2.51 11.85
C THR A 72 -1.32 3.70 11.52
N LEU A 73 -2.62 3.66 11.87
CA LEU A 73 -3.50 4.83 11.72
C LEU A 73 -2.97 6.08 12.46
N LYS A 74 -2.35 5.90 13.63
CA LYS A 74 -1.71 7.00 14.38
C LYS A 74 -0.41 7.45 13.75
N GLU A 75 0.45 6.51 13.36
CA GLU A 75 1.75 6.79 12.71
C GLU A 75 1.58 7.59 11.41
N GLU A 76 0.48 7.37 10.69
CA GLU A 76 0.19 7.98 9.40
C GLU A 76 -0.80 9.15 9.47
N LEU A 77 -1.11 9.64 10.69
CA LEU A 77 -2.04 10.73 10.94
C LEU A 77 -3.40 10.57 10.23
N VAL A 78 -3.87 9.33 10.08
CA VAL A 78 -5.17 9.07 9.46
C VAL A 78 -6.26 9.71 10.31
N GLY A 79 -7.17 10.41 9.65
CA GLY A 79 -8.22 11.19 10.27
C GLY A 79 -9.62 10.67 9.99
N TYR A 80 -10.59 11.32 10.64
CA TYR A 80 -12.00 11.08 10.40
C TYR A 80 -12.78 12.38 10.24
N SER A 81 -13.53 12.49 9.14
CA SER A 81 -14.31 13.68 8.81
C SER A 81 -15.66 13.69 9.53
N LYS A 82 -16.33 14.86 9.58
CA LYS A 82 -17.72 14.94 10.09
C LYS A 82 -18.71 14.15 9.23
N ASN A 83 -18.36 13.94 7.96
CA ASN A 83 -19.18 13.23 6.97
C ASN A 83 -18.94 11.71 6.99
N LYS A 84 -18.36 11.18 8.08
CA LYS A 84 -18.09 9.75 8.26
C LYS A 84 -17.13 9.16 7.24
N GLN A 85 -16.12 9.92 6.83
CA GLN A 85 -15.09 9.49 5.89
C GLN A 85 -13.75 9.33 6.61
N PHE A 86 -13.02 8.26 6.28
CA PHE A 86 -11.59 8.22 6.55
C PHE A 86 -10.89 9.32 5.73
N VAL A 87 -9.86 9.90 6.34
CA VAL A 87 -9.06 10.97 5.75
C VAL A 87 -7.60 10.58 5.78
N PHE A 88 -6.95 10.58 4.62
CA PHE A 88 -5.57 10.16 4.44
C PHE A 88 -4.71 11.36 4.05
N PRO A 89 -3.84 11.87 4.94
CA PRO A 89 -2.86 12.87 4.58
C PRO A 89 -1.73 12.24 3.77
N TYR A 90 -1.22 12.97 2.78
CA TYR A 90 -0.07 12.63 1.97
C TYR A 90 1.07 13.55 2.37
N PHE A 91 2.28 12.99 2.47
CA PHE A 91 3.45 13.73 2.92
C PHE A 91 4.49 13.87 1.82
N ASN A 92 5.37 14.86 1.98
CA ASN A 92 6.63 14.91 1.27
C ASN A 92 7.59 13.82 1.76
N ASP A 93 8.71 13.65 1.05
CA ASP A 93 9.65 12.53 1.24
C ASP A 93 10.18 12.37 2.66
N ASP A 94 10.41 13.46 3.40
CA ASP A 94 10.94 13.44 4.77
C ASP A 94 9.83 13.50 5.84
N LYS A 95 8.56 13.45 5.41
CA LYS A 95 7.37 13.51 6.25
C LYS A 95 7.24 14.80 7.07
N SER A 96 7.97 15.87 6.70
CA SER A 96 7.92 17.17 7.38
C SER A 96 6.65 17.95 7.08
N GLU A 97 6.05 17.74 5.91
CA GLU A 97 4.91 18.50 5.38
C GLU A 97 3.77 17.60 4.91
N VAL A 98 2.54 18.13 4.98
CA VAL A 98 1.37 17.51 4.35
C VAL A 98 1.15 18.19 3.00
N ILE A 99 1.39 17.46 1.91
CA ILE A 99 1.26 17.95 0.53
C ILE A 99 -0.15 17.79 -0.04
N GLY A 100 -1.00 17.05 0.65
CA GLY A 100 -2.39 16.87 0.26
C GLY A 100 -3.18 16.03 1.24
N ILE A 101 -4.51 16.14 1.17
CA ILE A 101 -5.42 15.36 2.01
C ILE A 101 -6.50 14.76 1.13
N LYS A 102 -6.63 13.44 1.21
CA LYS A 102 -7.71 12.71 0.54
C LYS A 102 -8.79 12.29 1.53
N TYR A 103 -10.02 12.67 1.23
CA TYR A 103 -11.22 12.17 1.88
C TYR A 103 -11.69 10.94 1.11
N HIS A 104 -11.86 9.83 1.82
CA HIS A 104 -12.18 8.55 1.21
C HIS A 104 -13.70 8.40 0.95
N LYS A 105 -14.15 7.24 0.45
CA LYS A 105 -15.56 6.88 0.24
C LYS A 105 -16.45 7.24 1.46
N PRO A 106 -17.74 7.62 1.26
CA PRO A 106 -18.57 7.36 0.08
C PRO A 106 -18.46 8.37 -1.08
N LYS A 107 -18.03 9.62 -0.83
CA LYS A 107 -17.81 10.62 -1.88
C LYS A 107 -16.35 11.08 -1.83
N PRO A 108 -15.43 10.34 -2.48
CA PRO A 108 -14.02 10.64 -2.36
C PRO A 108 -13.67 11.97 -3.04
N TYR A 109 -12.82 12.75 -2.41
CA TYR A 109 -12.26 13.99 -2.96
C TYR A 109 -10.92 14.30 -2.29
N SER A 110 -10.09 15.11 -2.94
CA SER A 110 -8.83 15.57 -2.38
C SER A 110 -8.79 17.09 -2.31
N THR A 111 -7.81 17.62 -1.58
CA THR A 111 -7.49 19.04 -1.58
C THR A 111 -7.17 19.55 -2.98
N GLU A 112 -7.43 20.84 -3.23
CA GLU A 112 -7.17 21.45 -4.54
C GLU A 112 -5.71 21.31 -4.96
N GLY A 113 -5.47 21.09 -6.26
CA GLY A 113 -4.12 20.88 -6.79
C GLY A 113 -3.50 19.51 -6.50
N PHE A 114 -4.19 18.64 -5.75
CA PHE A 114 -3.67 17.31 -5.44
C PHE A 114 -3.63 16.42 -6.68
N LYS A 115 -2.42 15.98 -7.04
CA LYS A 115 -2.15 15.11 -8.18
C LYS A 115 -2.16 13.64 -7.76
N CYS A 116 -2.13 12.75 -8.75
CA CYS A 116 -1.94 11.33 -8.51
C CYS A 116 -0.57 11.10 -7.85
N THR A 117 -0.55 10.65 -6.60
CA THR A 117 0.66 10.51 -5.77
C THR A 117 0.66 9.18 -5.03
N TRP A 118 1.86 8.67 -4.71
CA TRP A 118 2.03 7.47 -3.89
C TRP A 118 1.70 7.76 -2.44
N TYR A 119 0.68 7.10 -1.90
CA TYR A 119 0.51 6.98 -0.46
C TYR A 119 1.61 6.05 0.07
N MET A 120 2.22 6.39 1.21
CA MET A 120 3.46 5.77 1.72
C MET A 120 4.70 5.99 0.84
N GLY A 121 4.63 6.85 -0.18
CA GLY A 121 5.76 7.15 -1.05
C GLY A 121 6.96 7.71 -0.30
N TRP A 122 6.72 8.41 0.82
CA TRP A 122 7.75 8.94 1.72
C TRP A 122 8.60 7.87 2.43
N TYR A 123 8.31 6.57 2.25
CA TYR A 123 9.17 5.49 2.73
C TYR A 123 10.04 4.84 1.63
N LEU A 124 9.83 5.17 0.35
CA LEU A 124 10.49 4.47 -0.76
C LEU A 124 12.02 4.51 -0.68
N LYS A 125 12.60 5.61 -0.19
CA LYS A 125 14.05 5.77 -0.04
C LYS A 125 14.64 4.97 1.13
N ASP A 126 13.80 4.62 2.11
CA ASP A 126 14.19 3.87 3.31
C ASP A 126 13.90 2.36 3.17
N TYR A 127 13.11 1.97 2.17
CA TYR A 127 12.82 0.57 1.89
C TYR A 127 14.04 -0.16 1.32
N ASP A 128 14.15 -1.43 1.69
CA ASP A 128 15.16 -2.38 1.26
C ASP A 128 14.81 -2.92 -0.14
N THR A 129 15.62 -2.58 -1.14
CA THR A 129 15.39 -2.98 -2.54
C THR A 129 15.57 -4.46 -2.79
N ASP A 130 16.21 -5.20 -1.87
CA ASP A 130 16.32 -6.66 -1.95
C ASP A 130 15.00 -7.36 -1.53
N LYS A 131 14.05 -6.61 -0.97
CA LYS A 131 12.72 -7.08 -0.60
C LYS A 131 11.65 -6.56 -1.57
N PRO A 132 10.54 -7.30 -1.77
CA PRO A 132 9.47 -6.85 -2.65
C PRO A 132 8.81 -5.55 -2.16
N LEU A 133 8.40 -4.71 -3.10
CA LEU A 133 7.48 -3.61 -2.90
C LEU A 133 6.06 -4.04 -3.25
N TYR A 134 5.17 -4.00 -2.27
CA TYR A 134 3.75 -4.28 -2.45
C TYR A 134 3.03 -3.02 -2.94
N ILE A 135 2.21 -3.18 -3.98
CA ILE A 135 1.40 -2.09 -4.55
C ILE A 135 -0.06 -2.50 -4.44
N CYS A 136 -0.85 -1.73 -3.68
CA CYS A 136 -2.29 -1.97 -3.52
C CYS A 136 -3.12 -0.82 -4.11
N GLU A 137 -4.42 -1.06 -4.28
CA GLU A 137 -5.34 -0.09 -4.86
C GLU A 137 -5.69 1.05 -3.88
N GLY A 138 -5.88 0.73 -2.59
CA GLY A 138 -6.43 1.64 -1.59
C GLY A 138 -5.48 1.97 -0.44
N GLU A 139 -5.68 3.16 0.16
CA GLU A 139 -4.90 3.58 1.33
C GLU A 139 -5.15 2.68 2.55
N LYS A 140 -6.35 2.08 2.65
CA LYS A 140 -6.69 1.17 3.75
C LYS A 140 -5.83 -0.10 3.70
N ASP A 141 -5.67 -0.68 2.52
CA ASP A 141 -4.81 -1.86 2.33
C ASP A 141 -3.36 -1.52 2.62
N ALA A 142 -2.91 -0.33 2.20
CA ALA A 142 -1.56 0.15 2.52
C ALA A 142 -1.32 0.28 4.05
N ILE A 143 -2.32 0.77 4.80
CA ILE A 143 -2.24 0.82 6.27
C ILE A 143 -2.09 -0.59 6.86
N VAL A 144 -2.85 -1.56 6.36
CA VAL A 144 -2.79 -2.94 6.85
C VAL A 144 -1.46 -3.61 6.50
N LEU A 145 -1.04 -3.53 5.24
CA LEU A 145 0.22 -4.10 4.77
C LEU A 145 1.42 -3.50 5.51
N LYS A 146 1.38 -2.19 5.78
CA LYS A 146 2.39 -1.52 6.60
C LYS A 146 2.41 -2.04 8.04
N GLU A 147 1.25 -2.20 8.67
CA GLU A 147 1.17 -2.71 10.05
C GLU A 147 1.87 -4.07 10.18
N ILE A 148 1.69 -4.94 9.18
CA ILE A 148 2.30 -6.27 9.16
C ILE A 148 3.75 -6.26 8.65
N GLY A 149 4.35 -5.10 8.38
CA GLY A 149 5.77 -4.95 8.09
C GLY A 149 6.15 -5.05 6.61
N PHE A 150 5.20 -4.95 5.69
CA PHE A 150 5.52 -4.91 4.26
C PHE A 150 5.96 -3.53 3.80
N GLN A 151 6.85 -3.51 2.81
CA GLN A 151 7.17 -2.32 2.03
C GLN A 151 6.01 -2.08 1.09
N VAL A 152 5.26 -1.00 1.29
CA VAL A 152 4.00 -0.80 0.56
C VAL A 152 3.84 0.63 0.09
N VAL A 153 3.20 0.76 -1.06
CA VAL A 153 2.61 2.00 -1.58
C VAL A 153 1.21 1.73 -2.14
N SER A 154 0.35 2.75 -2.14
CA SER A 154 -0.91 2.73 -2.89
C SER A 154 -1.05 3.97 -3.75
N SER A 155 -1.77 3.86 -4.86
CA SER A 155 -2.06 5.00 -5.73
C SER A 155 -3.26 5.80 -5.23
N SER A 156 -3.16 7.13 -5.24
CA SER A 156 -4.24 7.99 -4.77
C SER A 156 -5.49 8.00 -5.65
N ASN A 157 -5.41 7.52 -6.90
CA ASN A 157 -6.50 7.63 -7.88
C ASN A 157 -7.08 6.25 -8.31
N GLY A 158 -7.02 5.26 -7.41
CA GLY A 158 -7.62 3.94 -7.60
C GLY A 158 -6.88 3.04 -8.60
N ALA A 159 -7.42 1.84 -8.86
CA ALA A 159 -6.75 0.75 -9.56
C ALA A 159 -6.15 1.12 -10.93
N GLY A 160 -6.78 2.04 -11.66
CA GLY A 160 -6.38 2.36 -13.04
C GLY A 160 -5.26 3.42 -13.17
N SER A 161 -4.74 3.93 -12.07
CA SER A 161 -3.84 5.10 -12.07
C SER A 161 -2.57 4.79 -11.31
N LEU A 162 -1.42 5.19 -11.85
CA LEU A 162 -0.17 5.31 -11.09
C LEU A 162 0.31 6.76 -11.19
N PRO A 163 1.05 7.25 -10.18
CA PRO A 163 1.87 8.45 -10.34
C PRO A 163 2.78 8.37 -11.57
N ASP A 164 3.23 9.52 -12.05
CA ASP A 164 4.12 9.59 -13.22
C ASP A 164 5.55 9.22 -12.85
N GLU A 165 5.96 9.52 -11.62
CA GLU A 165 7.27 9.17 -11.08
C GLU A 165 7.29 7.71 -10.63
N LEU A 166 7.87 6.86 -11.47
CA LEU A 166 8.01 5.42 -11.25
C LEU A 166 9.46 4.98 -11.02
N ASN A 167 10.42 5.91 -11.10
CA ASN A 167 11.86 5.61 -11.01
C ASN A 167 12.28 4.98 -9.67
N GLU A 168 11.60 5.32 -8.59
CA GLU A 168 11.88 4.73 -7.28
C GLU A 168 11.35 3.30 -7.17
N ILE A 169 10.17 3.02 -7.75
CA ILE A 169 9.54 1.69 -7.62
C ILE A 169 10.19 0.63 -8.53
N ILE A 170 10.79 1.03 -9.66
CA ILE A 170 11.41 0.08 -10.61
C ILE A 170 12.67 -0.59 -10.05
N LYS A 171 13.19 -0.09 -8.92
CA LYS A 171 14.34 -0.66 -8.18
C LYS A 171 13.97 -1.94 -7.42
N PHE A 172 12.69 -2.22 -7.23
CA PHE A 172 12.18 -3.34 -6.45
C PHE A 172 11.61 -4.45 -7.34
N GLU A 173 11.51 -5.68 -6.81
CA GLU A 173 10.46 -6.59 -7.26
C GLU A 173 9.10 -6.02 -6.84
N CYS A 174 8.19 -5.79 -7.78
CA CYS A 174 6.85 -5.28 -7.50
C CYS A 174 5.83 -6.41 -7.37
N ILE A 175 5.06 -6.46 -6.28
CA ILE A 175 3.92 -7.37 -6.11
C ILE A 175 2.63 -6.56 -6.01
N LEU A 176 1.77 -6.65 -7.03
CA LEU A 176 0.47 -5.98 -7.04
C LEU A 176 -0.56 -6.83 -6.29
N VAL A 177 -1.16 -6.26 -5.24
CA VAL A 177 -2.22 -6.87 -4.41
C VAL A 177 -3.46 -5.99 -4.49
N TYR A 178 -4.23 -6.16 -5.57
CA TYR A 178 -5.43 -5.35 -5.86
C TYR A 178 -6.69 -6.12 -5.45
N ASP A 179 -7.81 -5.41 -5.31
CA ASP A 179 -9.10 -5.97 -4.91
C ASP A 179 -9.51 -7.17 -5.79
N ASN A 180 -10.20 -8.15 -5.20
CA ASN A 180 -10.71 -9.34 -5.88
C ASN A 180 -11.94 -9.02 -6.73
N ASP A 181 -11.78 -8.15 -7.72
CA ASP A 181 -12.80 -7.84 -8.71
C ASP A 181 -12.21 -7.50 -10.09
N GLU A 182 -13.09 -7.24 -11.04
CA GLU A 182 -12.71 -6.93 -12.43
C GLU A 182 -11.94 -5.61 -12.55
N ALA A 183 -12.20 -4.63 -11.69
CA ALA A 183 -11.49 -3.35 -11.70
C ALA A 183 -10.06 -3.52 -11.17
N GLY A 184 -9.90 -4.28 -10.09
CA GLY A 184 -8.61 -4.66 -9.53
C GLY A 184 -7.77 -5.45 -10.54
N GLU A 185 -8.35 -6.47 -11.21
CA GLU A 185 -7.63 -7.25 -12.21
C GLU A 185 -7.16 -6.39 -13.40
N LYS A 186 -8.06 -5.60 -13.99
CA LYS A 186 -7.72 -4.71 -15.11
C LYS A 186 -6.71 -3.64 -14.69
N GLY A 187 -6.85 -3.09 -13.49
CA GLY A 187 -5.93 -2.12 -12.92
C GLY A 187 -4.53 -2.70 -12.77
N ALA A 188 -4.41 -3.90 -12.19
CA ALA A 188 -3.14 -4.57 -11.98
C ALA A 188 -2.43 -4.84 -13.31
N LEU A 189 -3.14 -5.33 -14.33
CA LEU A 189 -2.59 -5.55 -15.67
C LEU A 189 -2.13 -4.24 -16.32
N LYS A 190 -2.97 -3.21 -16.30
CA LYS A 190 -2.66 -1.89 -16.88
C LYS A 190 -1.41 -1.27 -16.23
N ASN A 191 -1.33 -1.32 -14.90
CA ASN A 191 -0.24 -0.73 -14.15
C ASN A 191 1.05 -1.53 -14.32
N SER A 192 0.96 -2.87 -14.36
CA SER A 192 2.10 -3.73 -14.70
C SER A 192 2.67 -3.42 -16.09
N MET A 193 1.79 -3.19 -17.08
CA MET A 193 2.21 -2.73 -18.41
C MET A 193 2.89 -1.36 -18.36
N LYS A 194 2.37 -0.39 -17.59
CA LYS A 194 2.99 0.95 -17.44
C LYS A 194 4.41 0.84 -16.88
N ILE A 195 4.60 -0.01 -15.85
CA ILE A 195 5.92 -0.22 -15.22
C ILE A 195 6.87 -0.94 -16.20
N LYS A 196 6.45 -2.04 -16.85
CA LYS A 196 7.28 -2.77 -17.84
C LYS A 196 7.71 -1.90 -19.03
N LYS A 197 6.91 -0.91 -19.43
CA LYS A 197 7.27 0.03 -20.50
C LYS A 197 8.44 0.94 -20.11
N ILE A 198 8.59 1.24 -18.83
CA ILE A 198 9.69 2.07 -18.31
C ILE A 198 10.92 1.20 -18.03
N SER A 199 10.70 0.05 -17.38
CA SER A 199 11.76 -0.90 -17.05
C SER A 199 11.32 -2.31 -17.39
N LYS A 200 11.89 -2.87 -18.47
CA LYS A 200 11.59 -4.24 -18.92
C LYS A 200 12.08 -5.29 -17.92
N ASP A 201 13.14 -4.96 -17.19
CA ASP A 201 13.84 -5.87 -16.28
C ASP A 201 13.19 -5.94 -14.89
N THR A 202 12.40 -4.93 -14.51
CA THR A 202 11.67 -4.94 -13.23
C THR A 202 10.74 -6.16 -13.15
N ILE A 203 10.96 -7.02 -12.16
CA ILE A 203 10.10 -8.18 -11.90
C ILE A 203 8.78 -7.66 -11.34
N ILE A 204 7.66 -8.07 -11.95
CA ILE A 204 6.33 -7.67 -11.52
C ILE A 204 5.48 -8.93 -11.37
N LYS A 205 4.87 -9.11 -10.21
CA LYS A 205 3.92 -10.20 -9.94
C LYS A 205 2.56 -9.63 -9.58
N ILE A 206 1.50 -10.33 -9.96
CA ILE A 206 0.12 -9.99 -9.60
C ILE A 206 -0.40 -11.08 -8.68
N ALA A 207 -0.71 -10.71 -7.43
CA ALA A 207 -1.30 -11.62 -6.46
C ALA A 207 -2.66 -12.14 -6.93
N LYS A 208 -2.98 -13.39 -6.58
CA LYS A 208 -4.18 -14.09 -7.04
C LYS A 208 -5.01 -14.59 -5.88
N TRP A 209 -6.01 -13.80 -5.51
CA TRP A 209 -7.03 -14.19 -4.54
C TRP A 209 -7.74 -15.49 -4.96
N ASN A 210 -8.17 -16.27 -3.97
CA ASN A 210 -9.00 -17.44 -4.21
C ASN A 210 -10.34 -17.03 -4.84
N THR A 211 -10.77 -17.78 -5.85
CA THR A 211 -12.01 -17.48 -6.61
C THR A 211 -13.28 -17.60 -5.78
N ASP A 212 -13.23 -18.34 -4.69
CA ASP A 212 -14.35 -18.55 -3.77
C ASP A 212 -14.55 -17.37 -2.80
N LEU A 213 -13.61 -16.43 -2.77
CA LEU A 213 -13.75 -15.20 -2.01
C LEU A 213 -14.80 -14.28 -2.65
N LYS A 214 -15.45 -13.49 -1.79
CA LYS A 214 -16.44 -12.51 -2.22
C LYS A 214 -15.82 -11.54 -3.24
N LYS A 215 -16.60 -11.14 -4.25
CA LYS A 215 -16.22 -10.04 -5.15
C LYS A 215 -15.89 -8.78 -4.36
N GLY A 216 -14.77 -8.16 -4.68
CA GLY A 216 -14.23 -6.96 -4.02
C GLY A 216 -13.52 -7.27 -2.70
N TYR A 217 -13.18 -8.53 -2.42
CA TYR A 217 -12.36 -8.89 -1.28
C TYR A 217 -10.98 -8.24 -1.38
N ASP A 218 -10.55 -7.56 -0.32
CA ASP A 218 -9.30 -6.82 -0.26
C ASP A 218 -8.48 -7.18 0.99
N VAL A 219 -7.37 -6.48 1.21
CA VAL A 219 -6.50 -6.74 2.35
C VAL A 219 -7.16 -6.30 3.67
N ALA A 220 -7.96 -5.24 3.63
CA ALA A 220 -8.72 -4.78 4.80
C ALA A 220 -9.78 -5.81 5.24
N ASP A 221 -10.47 -6.47 4.30
CA ASP A 221 -11.39 -7.58 4.58
C ASP A 221 -10.66 -8.76 5.25
N ASP A 222 -9.41 -9.02 4.85
CA ASP A 222 -8.59 -10.09 5.41
C ASP A 222 -8.11 -9.79 6.84
N PHE A 223 -7.76 -8.53 7.09
CA PHE A 223 -7.50 -8.04 8.43
C PHE A 223 -8.72 -8.15 9.35
N ASP A 224 -9.91 -7.86 8.83
CA ASP A 224 -11.17 -8.00 9.56
C ASP A 224 -11.46 -9.44 9.99
N LYS A 225 -11.13 -10.42 9.14
CA LYS A 225 -11.22 -11.83 9.52
C LYS A 225 -10.20 -12.19 10.61
N THR A 226 -8.96 -11.73 10.45
CA THR A 226 -7.87 -11.93 11.43
C THR A 226 -8.25 -11.40 12.82
N ASN A 227 -8.89 -10.23 12.90
CA ASN A 227 -9.34 -9.67 14.18
C ASN A 227 -10.51 -10.44 14.82
N LYS A 228 -11.31 -11.16 14.02
CA LYS A 228 -12.47 -11.93 14.51
C LYS A 228 -12.11 -13.35 14.90
N ASN A 229 -11.02 -13.90 14.34
CA ASN A 229 -10.59 -15.26 14.60
C ASN A 229 -9.09 -15.30 14.88
N ALA A 230 -8.72 -15.54 16.14
CA ALA A 230 -7.32 -15.60 16.57
C ALA A 230 -6.50 -16.72 15.90
N SER A 231 -7.13 -17.75 15.33
CA SER A 231 -6.43 -18.81 14.59
C SER A 231 -6.22 -18.49 13.10
N TYR A 232 -6.82 -17.42 12.60
CA TYR A 232 -6.73 -16.99 11.21
C TYR A 232 -5.76 -15.82 11.11
N ILE A 233 -4.70 -15.94 10.33
CA ILE A 233 -3.67 -14.90 10.25
C ILE A 233 -3.36 -14.63 8.79
N PHE A 234 -4.15 -13.73 8.20
CA PHE A 234 -3.99 -13.29 6.81
C PHE A 234 -3.86 -14.45 5.80
N ASP A 235 -4.59 -15.54 6.04
CA ASP A 235 -4.39 -16.78 5.28
C ASP A 235 -4.71 -16.58 3.78
N GLU A 236 -5.70 -15.75 3.46
CA GLU A 236 -6.07 -15.47 2.07
C GLU A 236 -5.08 -14.53 1.38
N LEU A 237 -4.55 -13.52 2.09
CA LEU A 237 -3.47 -12.69 1.57
C LEU A 237 -2.20 -13.52 1.34
N ASP A 238 -1.85 -14.40 2.28
CA ASP A 238 -0.72 -15.32 2.15
C ASP A 238 -0.88 -16.22 0.91
N ASN A 239 -2.07 -16.80 0.74
CA ASN A 239 -2.40 -17.60 -0.44
C ASN A 239 -2.29 -16.76 -1.72
N ALA A 240 -2.83 -15.54 -1.72
CA ALA A 240 -2.82 -14.68 -2.88
C ALA A 240 -1.41 -14.30 -3.33
N ILE A 241 -0.51 -14.00 -2.38
CA ILE A 241 0.89 -13.68 -2.65
C ILE A 241 1.65 -14.93 -3.10
N ASN A 242 1.40 -16.09 -2.49
CA ASN A 242 2.06 -17.34 -2.89
C ASN A 242 1.64 -17.81 -4.29
N ASN A 243 0.39 -17.53 -4.68
CA ASN A 243 -0.15 -17.79 -6.01
C ASN A 243 0.11 -16.65 -7.01
N ALA A 244 0.93 -15.66 -6.65
CA ALA A 244 1.17 -14.51 -7.50
C ALA A 244 1.83 -14.94 -8.82
N VAL A 245 1.29 -14.43 -9.93
CA VAL A 245 1.77 -14.76 -11.27
C VAL A 245 2.63 -13.62 -11.79
N GLU A 246 3.81 -13.95 -12.31
CA GLU A 246 4.69 -12.97 -12.93
C GLU A 246 4.06 -12.40 -14.20
N PHE A 247 3.95 -11.08 -14.27
CA PHE A 247 3.49 -10.36 -15.45
C PHE A 247 4.61 -10.32 -16.51
N LYS A 248 4.35 -10.99 -17.64
CA LYS A 248 5.24 -10.96 -18.80
C LYS A 248 4.69 -9.99 -19.84
N LEU A 249 5.56 -9.10 -20.32
CA LEU A 249 5.22 -8.24 -21.44
C LEU A 249 5.14 -9.11 -22.71
N THR A 250 3.93 -9.40 -23.18
CA THR A 250 3.74 -10.01 -24.50
C THR A 250 3.90 -8.92 -25.55
N LEU A 251 4.92 -9.03 -26.39
CA LEU A 251 4.96 -8.24 -27.62
C LEU A 251 3.74 -8.65 -28.47
N PRO A 252 2.99 -7.69 -29.05
CA PRO A 252 1.94 -8.05 -29.98
C PRO A 252 2.57 -8.82 -31.15
N GLY A 253 1.94 -9.91 -31.57
CA GLY A 253 2.42 -10.68 -32.73
C GLY A 253 2.44 -9.87 -34.02
N GLU A 254 1.69 -8.76 -34.06
CA GLU A 254 1.55 -7.88 -35.21
C GLU A 254 1.50 -6.40 -34.79
N ILE A 255 2.10 -5.51 -35.59
CA ILE A 255 1.94 -4.05 -35.52
C ILE A 255 1.46 -3.58 -36.89
N GLY A 256 0.16 -3.31 -37.02
CA GLY A 256 -0.46 -3.05 -38.33
C GLY A 256 -0.35 -4.29 -39.21
N ASP A 257 0.18 -4.15 -40.43
CA ASP A 257 0.40 -5.26 -41.37
C ASP A 257 1.72 -6.03 -41.12
N PHE A 258 2.48 -5.67 -40.09
CA PHE A 258 3.80 -6.27 -39.82
C PHE A 258 3.74 -7.30 -38.71
N THR A 259 4.05 -8.56 -39.03
CA THR A 259 4.25 -9.63 -38.03
C THR A 259 5.60 -9.46 -37.31
N ILE A 260 5.61 -9.42 -35.98
CA ILE A 260 6.82 -9.38 -35.16
C ILE A 260 7.39 -10.80 -35.06
N MET A 261 8.49 -11.07 -35.75
CA MET A 261 9.23 -12.32 -35.57
C MET A 261 10.03 -12.26 -34.25
N THR A 262 9.62 -13.05 -33.26
CA THR A 262 10.41 -13.29 -32.05
C THR A 262 11.39 -14.43 -32.34
N GLY A 263 12.70 -14.16 -32.27
CA GLY A 263 13.74 -15.10 -32.66
C GLY A 263 13.74 -16.36 -31.79
N SER A 264 13.03 -17.38 -32.23
CA SER A 264 13.24 -18.77 -31.82
C SER A 264 13.26 -19.63 -33.08
N HIS A 265 14.42 -19.61 -33.75
CA HIS A 265 14.84 -20.70 -34.63
C HIS A 265 15.89 -21.49 -33.87
N MET A 266 15.50 -22.67 -33.38
CA MET A 266 16.44 -23.78 -33.31
C MET A 266 15.95 -24.79 -34.34
N GLU A 267 16.86 -25.16 -35.25
CA GLU A 267 16.72 -26.19 -36.27
C GLU A 267 16.30 -27.55 -35.70
#